data_AF-A0A143ZDQ3-F1
#
_entry.id   AF-A0A143ZDQ3-F1
#
_cell.length_a   1.000
_cell.length_b   1.000
_cell.length_c   1.000
_cell.angle_alpha   90.00
_cell.angle_beta   90.00
_cell.angle_gamma   90.00
#
_symmetry.space_group_name_H-M   'P 1'
#
loop_
_entity.id
_entity.type
_entity.pdbx_description
1 polymer ?
#
loop_
_entity_poly.entity_id
_entity_poly.type
_entity_poly.pdbx_seq_one_letter_code
_entity_poly.pdbx_strand_id
1 'polypeptide(L)'
;MKKFLFKNEVTTGDKLSTADLQNLLNGFLLFNEADYIRANPDVRQAVQRGDFPSGFAHFQERGNMERRFPGFNGFKWDDYIKANADLAHFREDPSPEARAKAHFKESGYAEGRRLEP
;
A
#
# COMPACT_ATOMS: atom_id res chain seq x y z
N MET A 1 24.94 3.27 16.52
CA MET A 1 23.74 2.58 15.96
C MET A 1 22.54 3.46 16.23
N LYS A 2 21.96 4.10 15.20
CA LYS A 2 20.74 4.90 15.39
C LYS A 2 19.57 3.94 15.58
N LYS A 3 19.05 3.90 16.80
CA LYS A 3 17.84 3.19 17.20
C LYS A 3 16.69 3.78 16.38
N PHE A 4 16.18 3.04 15.40
CA PHE A 4 14.95 3.40 14.70
C PHE A 4 13.81 3.25 15.72
N LEU A 5 13.53 4.32 16.43
CA LEU A 5 12.35 4.43 17.28
C LEU A 5 11.18 4.66 16.34
N PHE A 6 10.33 3.65 16.19
CA PHE A 6 8.95 3.87 15.76
C PHE A 6 8.36 4.87 16.76
N LYS A 7 8.27 6.14 16.38
CA LYS A 7 7.50 7.13 17.15
C LYS A 7 6.01 6.86 16.90
N ASN A 8 5.56 5.70 17.38
CA ASN A 8 4.16 5.43 17.60
C ASN A 8 3.82 6.05 18.95
N GLU A 9 3.63 7.38 18.96
CA GLU A 9 2.74 7.96 19.96
C GLU A 9 1.30 7.62 19.56
N VAL A 10 0.95 6.34 19.70
CA VAL A 10 -0.43 5.91 19.83
C VAL A 10 -0.85 6.35 21.22
N THR A 11 -1.18 7.63 21.35
CA THR A 11 -1.92 8.11 22.51
C THR A 11 -3.30 7.45 22.48
N THR A 12 -3.76 7.01 23.65
CA THR A 12 -5.03 6.33 23.96
C THR A 12 -5.17 4.87 23.50
N GLY A 13 -4.93 3.94 24.43
CA GLY A 13 -5.89 2.89 24.83
C GLY A 13 -6.27 1.75 23.87
N ASP A 14 -6.31 1.98 22.58
CA ASP A 14 -6.82 1.03 21.61
C ASP A 14 -5.66 0.29 20.95
N LYS A 15 -5.53 -1.00 21.31
CA LYS A 15 -4.59 -1.90 20.64
C LYS A 15 -4.98 -1.96 19.15
N LEU A 16 -4.00 -1.78 18.26
CA LEU A 16 -4.19 -2.03 16.82
C LEU A 16 -4.86 -3.39 16.63
N SER A 17 -5.92 -3.43 15.83
CA SER A 17 -6.58 -4.69 15.53
C SER A 17 -5.66 -5.59 14.70
N THR A 18 -5.93 -6.89 14.67
CA THR A 18 -5.23 -7.82 13.77
C THR A 18 -5.33 -7.38 12.32
N ALA A 19 -6.46 -6.78 11.92
CA ALA A 19 -6.66 -6.26 10.57
C ALA A 19 -5.76 -5.04 10.28
N ASP A 20 -5.58 -4.15 11.25
CA ASP A 20 -4.70 -2.98 11.09
C ASP A 20 -3.24 -3.41 10.97
N LEU A 21 -2.80 -4.38 11.77
CA LEU A 21 -1.46 -4.94 11.69
C LEU A 21 -1.22 -5.65 10.35
N GLN A 22 -2.22 -6.39 9.85
CA GLN A 22 -2.12 -7.04 8.55
C GLN A 22 -2.04 -6.02 7.41
N ASN A 23 -2.85 -4.96 7.46
CA ASN A 23 -2.81 -3.89 6.46
C ASN A 23 -1.46 -3.15 6.47
N LEU A 24 -0.92 -2.87 7.66
CA LEU A 24 0.40 -2.26 7.80
C LEU A 24 1.49 -3.16 7.21
N LEU A 25 1.49 -4.45 7.54
CA LEU A 25 2.43 -5.42 7.00
C LEU A 25 2.33 -5.52 5.48
N ASN A 26 1.11 -5.61 4.95
CA ASN A 26 0.87 -5.64 3.50
C ASN A 26 1.42 -4.39 2.83
N GLY A 27 1.18 -3.20 3.40
CA GLY A 27 1.71 -1.95 2.89
C GLY A 27 3.24 -1.96 2.77
N PHE A 28 3.93 -2.47 3.78
CA PHE A 28 5.40 -2.61 3.75
C PHE A 28 5.90 -3.64 2.75
N LEU A 29 5.23 -4.78 2.61
CA LEU A 29 5.62 -5.82 1.66
C LEU A 29 5.44 -5.37 0.21
N LEU A 30 4.36 -4.62 -0.06
CA LEU A 30 4.00 -4.10 -1.38
C LEU A 30 4.83 -2.88 -1.80
N PHE A 31 5.50 -2.22 -0.85
CA PHE A 31 6.15 -0.95 -1.12
C PHE A 31 7.19 -1.05 -2.23
N ASN A 32 7.06 -0.15 -3.22
CA ASN A 32 8.06 0.08 -4.25
C ASN A 32 8.21 1.59 -4.45
N GLU A 33 9.42 2.10 -4.21
CA GLU A 33 9.71 3.55 -4.28
C GLU A 33 9.27 4.19 -5.60
N ALA A 34 9.62 3.55 -6.73
CA ALA A 34 9.32 4.08 -8.06
C ALA A 34 7.81 4.12 -8.33
N ASP A 35 7.08 3.07 -7.94
CA ASP A 35 5.62 3.05 -8.02
C ASP A 35 5.00 4.09 -7.10
N TYR A 36 5.51 4.21 -5.87
CA TYR A 36 4.98 5.11 -4.86
C TYR A 36 5.06 6.57 -5.30
N ILE A 37 6.24 7.05 -5.72
CA ILE A 37 6.41 8.44 -6.17
C ILE A 37 5.73 8.70 -7.53
N ARG A 38 5.51 7.65 -8.34
CA ARG A 38 4.73 7.75 -9.58
C ARG A 38 3.25 7.91 -9.29
N ALA A 39 2.72 7.17 -8.32
CA ALA A 39 1.33 7.24 -7.86
C ALA A 39 1.04 8.49 -7.00
N ASN A 40 2.05 9.06 -6.35
CA ASN A 40 1.92 10.20 -5.43
C ASN A 40 2.84 11.37 -5.86
N PRO A 41 2.40 12.20 -6.83
CA PRO A 41 3.23 13.29 -7.36
C PRO A 41 3.63 14.35 -6.31
N ASP A 42 2.79 14.57 -5.30
CA ASP A 42 3.05 15.47 -4.17
C ASP A 42 4.22 14.96 -3.30
N VAL A 43 4.28 13.64 -3.07
CA VAL A 43 5.41 13.00 -2.37
C VAL A 43 6.69 13.16 -3.19
N ARG A 44 6.62 12.94 -4.51
CA ARG A 44 7.77 13.14 -5.40
C ARG A 44 8.33 14.56 -5.27
N GLN A 45 7.46 15.56 -5.24
CA GLN A 45 7.86 16.95 -5.06
C GLN A 45 8.44 17.20 -3.65
N ALA A 46 7.85 16.61 -2.61
CA ALA A 46 8.37 16.72 -1.24
C ALA A 46 9.79 16.14 -1.12
N VAL A 47 10.06 15.00 -1.78
CA VAL A 47 11.40 14.42 -1.86
C VAL A 47 12.34 15.34 -2.64
N GLN A 48 11.91 15.90 -3.77
CA GLN A 48 12.73 16.83 -4.56
C GLN A 48 13.09 18.12 -3.81
N ARG A 49 12.19 18.61 -2.93
CA ARG A 49 12.46 19.77 -2.06
C ARG A 49 13.33 19.44 -0.85
N GLY A 50 13.54 18.15 -0.57
CA GLY A 50 14.26 17.68 0.62
C GLY A 50 13.43 17.64 1.90
N ASP A 51 12.10 17.78 1.81
CA ASP A 51 11.19 17.66 2.95
C ASP A 51 11.20 16.22 3.50
N PHE A 52 11.39 15.24 2.61
CA PHE A 52 11.64 13.84 2.95
C PHE A 52 12.89 13.31 2.23
N PRO A 53 13.69 12.44 2.87
CA PRO A 53 14.88 11.87 2.25
C PRO A 53 14.56 10.83 1.17
N SER A 54 13.33 10.27 1.16
CA SER A 54 12.81 9.35 0.15
C SER A 54 11.29 9.23 0.26
N GLY A 55 10.66 8.68 -0.78
CA GLY A 55 9.25 8.28 -0.75
C GLY A 55 8.98 7.22 0.31
N PHE A 56 9.92 6.31 0.56
CA PHE A 56 9.82 5.33 1.65
C PHE A 56 9.75 5.99 3.02
N ALA A 57 10.55 7.04 3.26
CA ALA A 57 10.48 7.81 4.50
C ALA A 57 9.10 8.48 4.66
N HIS A 58 8.56 9.05 3.58
CA HIS A 58 7.20 9.57 3.59
C HIS A 58 6.16 8.47 3.86
N PHE A 59 6.30 7.30 3.24
CA PHE A 59 5.38 6.18 3.43
C PHE A 59 5.37 5.69 4.88
N GLN A 60 6.55 5.56 5.50
CA GLN A 60 6.71 5.17 6.90
C GLN A 60 6.08 6.18 7.86
N GLU A 61 6.28 7.48 7.64
CA GLU A 61 5.82 8.52 8.55
C GLU A 61 4.34 8.89 8.35
N ARG A 62 3.85 8.87 7.11
CA ARG A 62 2.53 9.43 6.73
C ARG A 62 1.73 8.50 5.82
N GLY A 63 2.36 8.03 4.75
CA GLY A 63 1.65 7.42 3.63
C GLY A 63 0.84 6.17 3.97
N ASN A 64 1.32 5.35 4.92
CA ASN A 64 0.59 4.16 5.36
C ASN A 64 -0.71 4.53 6.10
N MET A 65 -0.68 5.55 6.97
CA MET A 65 -1.86 6.04 7.70
C MET A 65 -2.85 6.72 6.77
N GLU A 66 -2.34 7.40 5.74
CA GLU A 66 -3.14 8.03 4.69
C GLU A 66 -3.72 7.04 3.67
N ARG A 67 -3.48 5.72 3.83
CA ARG A 67 -3.93 4.66 2.91
C ARG A 67 -3.46 4.89 1.46
N ARG A 68 -2.30 5.52 1.27
CA ARG A 68 -1.72 5.75 -0.07
C ARG A 68 -1.17 4.46 -0.65
N PHE A 69 -1.52 4.20 -1.91
CA PHE A 69 -1.05 3.03 -2.65
C PHE A 69 0.49 2.90 -2.60
N PRO A 70 1.04 1.79 -2.05
CA PRO A 70 2.47 1.66 -1.73
C PRO A 70 3.32 1.17 -2.90
N GLY A 71 2.72 0.49 -3.88
CA GLY A 71 3.41 -0.16 -4.98
C GLY A 71 2.87 -1.55 -5.29
N PHE A 72 3.49 -2.22 -6.27
CA PHE A 72 3.09 -3.56 -6.70
C PHE A 72 4.10 -4.65 -6.31
N ASN A 73 5.04 -4.39 -5.38
CA ASN A 73 6.06 -5.38 -5.05
C ASN A 73 5.43 -6.65 -4.48
N GLY A 74 5.58 -7.79 -5.16
CA GLY A 74 4.94 -9.04 -4.72
C GLY A 74 3.41 -9.07 -4.88
N PHE A 75 2.79 -8.12 -5.58
CA PHE A 75 1.37 -8.17 -5.91
C PHE A 75 1.10 -9.29 -6.91
N LYS A 76 0.25 -10.26 -6.53
CA LYS A 76 -0.18 -11.36 -7.39
C LYS A 76 -1.63 -11.16 -7.78
N TRP A 77 -1.86 -10.77 -9.03
CA TRP A 77 -3.20 -10.44 -9.52
C TRP A 77 -4.20 -11.60 -9.42
N ASP A 78 -3.73 -12.83 -9.65
CA ASP A 78 -4.58 -14.01 -9.67
C ASP A 78 -5.08 -14.38 -8.25
N ASP A 79 -4.19 -14.30 -7.26
CA ASP A 79 -4.51 -14.53 -5.85
C ASP A 79 -5.39 -13.40 -5.30
N TYR A 80 -5.16 -12.16 -5.74
CA TYR A 80 -6.04 -11.03 -5.44
C TYR A 80 -7.47 -11.26 -5.96
N ILE A 81 -7.64 -11.74 -7.19
CA ILE A 81 -8.98 -12.07 -7.72
C ILE A 81 -9.59 -13.23 -6.93
N LYS A 82 -8.84 -14.30 -6.65
CA LYS A 82 -9.34 -15.47 -5.89
C LYS A 82 -9.84 -15.08 -4.49
N ALA A 83 -9.15 -14.15 -3.84
CA ALA A 83 -9.48 -13.68 -2.51
C ALA A 83 -10.73 -12.77 -2.47
N ASN A 84 -11.16 -12.22 -3.62
CA ASN A 84 -12.24 -11.24 -3.73
C ASN A 84 -13.24 -11.67 -4.80
N ALA A 85 -14.27 -12.43 -4.39
CA ALA A 85 -15.21 -13.08 -5.31
C ALA A 85 -15.97 -12.10 -6.24
N ASP A 86 -16.17 -10.85 -5.81
CA ASP A 86 -16.76 -9.78 -6.64
C ASP A 86 -15.89 -9.44 -7.86
N LEU A 87 -14.58 -9.70 -7.79
CA LEU A 87 -13.63 -9.46 -8.87
C LEU A 87 -13.46 -10.65 -9.82
N ALA A 88 -14.18 -11.77 -9.62
CA ALA A 88 -14.03 -12.97 -10.45
C ALA A 88 -14.18 -12.69 -11.95
N HIS A 89 -15.06 -11.75 -12.32
CA HIS A 89 -15.31 -11.33 -13.70
C HIS A 89 -14.11 -10.67 -14.38
N PHE A 90 -13.10 -10.19 -13.64
CA PHE A 90 -11.87 -9.64 -14.24
C PHE A 90 -11.09 -10.68 -15.05
N ARG A 91 -11.32 -11.99 -14.82
CA ARG A 91 -10.69 -13.07 -15.59
C ARG A 91 -11.11 -13.09 -17.05
N GLU A 92 -12.27 -12.52 -17.35
CA GLU A 92 -12.82 -12.44 -18.70
C GLU A 92 -12.34 -11.19 -19.46
N ASP A 93 -11.60 -10.29 -18.80
CA ASP A 93 -11.00 -9.11 -19.44
C ASP A 93 -9.87 -9.54 -20.40
N PRO A 94 -9.65 -8.84 -21.54
CA PRO A 94 -8.52 -9.12 -22.42
C PRO A 94 -7.14 -9.08 -21.74
N SER A 95 -7.02 -8.34 -20.63
CA SER A 95 -5.81 -8.29 -19.81
C SER A 95 -6.15 -8.32 -18.30
N PRO A 96 -6.46 -9.51 -17.75
CA PRO A 96 -6.92 -9.66 -16.36
C PRO A 96 -5.94 -9.09 -15.32
N GLU A 97 -4.64 -9.26 -15.54
CA GLU A 97 -3.61 -8.69 -14.68
C GLU A 97 -3.69 -7.16 -14.61
N ALA A 98 -3.77 -6.50 -15.77
CA ALA A 98 -3.85 -5.04 -15.83
C ALA A 98 -5.12 -4.53 -15.16
N ARG A 99 -6.25 -5.22 -15.39
CA ARG A 99 -7.54 -4.91 -14.76
C ARG A 99 -7.47 -5.02 -13.23
N ALA A 100 -6.89 -6.10 -12.71
CA ALA A 100 -6.69 -6.31 -11.28
C ALA A 100 -5.72 -5.29 -10.66
N LYS A 101 -4.60 -5.00 -11.33
CA LYS A 101 -3.64 -3.97 -10.89
C LYS A 101 -4.27 -2.58 -10.84
N ALA A 102 -5.10 -2.22 -11.83
CA ALA A 102 -5.82 -0.96 -11.87
C ALA A 102 -6.76 -0.83 -10.67
N HIS A 103 -7.64 -1.82 -10.47
CA HIS A 103 -8.55 -1.83 -9.31
C HIS A 103 -7.79 -1.76 -7.98
N PHE A 104 -6.74 -2.57 -7.81
CA PHE A 104 -5.97 -2.59 -6.57
C PHE A 104 -5.34 -1.23 -6.25
N LYS A 105 -4.78 -0.55 -7.26
CA LYS A 105 -4.21 0.79 -7.10
C LYS A 105 -5.25 1.86 -6.83
N GLU A 106 -6.37 1.83 -7.54
CA GLU A 106 -7.38 2.89 -7.52
C GLU A 106 -8.27 2.84 -6.29
N SER A 107 -8.58 1.65 -5.78
CA SER A 107 -9.46 1.47 -4.63
C SER A 107 -9.06 0.31 -3.71
N GLY A 108 -8.64 -0.82 -4.28
CA GLY A 108 -8.47 -2.06 -3.51
C GLY A 108 -7.50 -1.97 -2.33
N TYR A 109 -6.39 -1.25 -2.46
CA TYR A 109 -5.46 -1.03 -1.34
C TYR A 109 -6.10 -0.18 -0.23
N ALA A 110 -6.77 0.92 -0.58
CA ALA A 110 -7.40 1.82 0.37
C ALA A 110 -8.57 1.14 1.10
N GLU A 111 -9.33 0.30 0.39
CA GLU A 111 -10.39 -0.56 0.92
C GLU A 111 -9.86 -1.65 1.87
N GLY A 112 -8.56 -1.93 1.89
CA GLY A 112 -8.00 -3.04 2.67
C GLY A 112 -8.38 -4.42 2.12
N ARG A 113 -8.52 -4.53 0.79
CA ARG A 113 -8.86 -5.81 0.13
C ARG A 113 -7.79 -6.87 0.42
N ARG A 114 -8.24 -8.12 0.56
CA ARG A 114 -7.36 -9.26 0.81
C ARG A 114 -6.50 -9.52 -0.44
N LEU A 115 -5.21 -9.80 -0.25
CA LEU A 115 -4.25 -10.00 -1.34
C LEU A 115 -4.12 -11.46 -1.79
N GLU A 116 -4.42 -12.38 -0.88
CA GLU A 116 -4.24 -13.82 -1.03
C GLU A 116 -5.45 -14.52 -0.39
N PRO A 117 -5.91 -15.70 -0.87
CA PRO A 117 -7.12 -16.38 -0.38
C PRO A 117 -7.20 -16.61 1.14
#